data_AF-A0A3E1B656-F1
#
_entry.id   AF-A0A3E1B656-F1
#
_cell.length_a   1.000
_cell.length_b   1.000
_cell.length_c   1.000
_cell.angle_alpha   90.00
_cell.angle_beta   90.00
_cell.angle_gamma   90.00
#
_symmetry.space_group_name_H-M   'P 1'
#
loop_
_entity.id
_entity.type
_entity.pdbx_description
1 polymer ?
#
loop_
_entity_poly.entity_id
_entity_poly.type
_entity_poly.pdbx_seq_one_letter_code
_entity_poly.pdbx_strand_id
1 'polypeptide(L)'
;MNSNVDHRKPKLVFFQWDHSPYSRYAKYMMQHTRDHVRCLEQHFEVVVVNEDCDYGRICDRHEPDLTLFELGYQLNVSHRIDIRNASAHPQVPKAGLLNADSWSWTRAGILSDLDRWGIGVCFSICTTVHDYLPHSLDGLYVWPNFIDPVVFRDYGAEKSVPIMLTGAQVALYPWRRRVFPLLSQSYPCLICPPHTYADARAALALTGERYARTLNASLFVPSCGTMAGEVVRKHLEIPGAGSCLIAERTPMAEAAGFVHMENCIFADSGDVLDLVDSLIQDRDRLRRITAAGHDLVHSRHTIAHRPQIHQWFQLHKALPPGRRIEQEGPFGNVVAVERAAPRFPARSGRGADRALLANGYASLLRGELETARKGFSDCLAYVGDLPEGLFGLALCDLAGGDPAEAAIRLGRLIETITVVHGAQDPDPAEWAVYLFALSRLGRDGEARRLADWYPRLSHPALDYIRGFLFAPPHTAPKTANDLPRRLSIHDGFVVTKARGWADLLTELSQLQPRSSRSVPAGSGRAPAVSRRAAVATVRQLLAHATEFTLTRAGLTALRPNVPSTGELDYLRNVVRQVRRAIYKTPFWSLAADTRRFLKARRERRELFRRVDAAQKE
;
A
#
# COMPACT_ATOMS: atom_id res chain seq x y z
N MET A 1 46.60 -10.28 20.81
CA MET A 1 45.43 -11.02 21.32
C MET A 1 44.41 -11.10 20.18
N ASN A 2 44.30 -12.27 19.57
CA ASN A 2 43.39 -12.54 18.45
C ASN A 2 41.95 -12.53 18.97
N SER A 3 41.16 -11.53 18.60
CA SER A 3 39.72 -11.58 18.74
C SER A 3 39.17 -12.54 17.68
N ASN A 4 38.72 -13.72 18.10
CA ASN A 4 37.79 -14.54 17.33
C ASN A 4 36.58 -13.66 16.96
N VAL A 5 36.55 -13.12 15.75
CA VAL A 5 35.34 -12.53 15.19
C VAL A 5 34.44 -13.72 14.88
N ASP A 6 33.41 -13.91 15.70
CA ASP A 6 32.42 -14.94 15.51
C ASP A 6 31.80 -14.79 14.11
N HIS A 7 32.06 -15.75 13.22
CA HIS A 7 31.58 -15.77 11.84
C HIS A 7 30.09 -16.14 11.72
N ARG A 8 29.36 -16.22 12.84
CA ARG A 8 27.95 -16.58 12.85
C ARG A 8 27.09 -15.45 12.29
N LYS A 9 26.19 -15.79 11.36
CA LYS A 9 25.15 -14.86 10.88
C LYS A 9 24.25 -14.44 12.06
N PRO A 10 23.92 -13.15 12.21
CA PRO A 10 22.94 -12.70 13.20
C PRO A 10 21.59 -13.37 12.96
N LYS A 11 20.86 -13.66 14.04
CA LYS A 11 19.56 -14.32 13.96
C LYS A 11 18.44 -13.30 13.78
N LEU A 12 17.64 -13.48 12.74
CA LEU A 12 16.50 -12.63 12.41
C LEU A 12 15.20 -13.44 12.53
N VAL A 13 14.29 -13.00 13.39
CA VAL A 13 12.92 -13.54 13.41
C VAL A 13 12.03 -12.62 12.57
N PHE A 14 11.44 -13.17 11.52
CA PHE A 14 10.58 -12.47 10.57
C PHE A 14 9.12 -12.83 10.82
N PHE A 15 8.36 -11.87 11.36
CA PHE A 15 6.92 -11.96 11.53
C PHE A 15 6.22 -11.60 10.22
N GLN A 16 5.78 -12.62 9.50
CA GLN A 16 5.16 -12.52 8.18
C GLN A 16 3.65 -12.77 8.27
N TRP A 17 2.86 -12.17 7.40
CA TRP A 17 1.46 -12.54 7.23
C TRP A 17 1.35 -13.99 6.75
N ASP A 18 0.23 -14.64 7.07
CA ASP A 18 -0.06 -15.95 6.49
C ASP A 18 -0.50 -15.79 5.03
N HIS A 19 0.44 -16.06 4.12
CA HIS A 19 0.21 -16.08 2.69
C HIS A 19 -0.18 -17.46 2.15
N SER A 20 -0.23 -18.51 2.99
CA SER A 20 -0.56 -19.88 2.57
C SER A 20 -1.84 -20.01 1.73
N PRO A 21 -2.89 -19.16 1.89
CA PRO A 21 -4.05 -19.20 1.00
C PRO A 21 -3.72 -18.99 -0.49
N TYR A 22 -2.59 -18.35 -0.84
CA TYR A 22 -2.16 -18.16 -2.23
C TYR A 22 -1.60 -19.40 -2.91
N SER A 23 -1.16 -20.41 -2.14
CA SER A 23 -0.56 -21.63 -2.69
C SER A 23 -1.40 -22.28 -3.80
N ARG A 24 -2.72 -22.04 -3.77
CA ARG A 24 -3.72 -22.58 -4.70
C ARG A 24 -4.09 -21.63 -5.86
N TYR A 25 -3.77 -20.34 -5.78
CA TYR A 25 -4.26 -19.32 -6.73
C TYR A 25 -3.14 -18.60 -7.47
N ALA A 26 -2.24 -17.93 -6.76
CA ALA A 26 -1.21 -17.08 -7.34
C ALA A 26 0.17 -17.51 -6.83
N LYS A 27 0.69 -18.61 -7.40
CA LYS A 27 1.96 -19.21 -6.97
C LYS A 27 3.15 -18.22 -7.00
N TYR A 28 3.12 -17.22 -7.88
CA TYR A 28 4.17 -16.20 -7.90
C TYR A 28 4.14 -15.27 -6.67
N MET A 29 2.98 -15.03 -6.04
CA MET A 29 2.94 -14.28 -4.77
C MET A 29 3.64 -15.06 -3.66
N MET A 30 3.49 -16.39 -3.64
CA MET A 30 4.28 -17.26 -2.77
C MET A 30 5.77 -17.25 -3.13
N GLN A 31 6.11 -17.08 -4.40
CA GLN A 31 7.51 -16.95 -4.80
C GLN A 31 8.11 -15.64 -4.29
N HIS A 32 7.42 -14.51 -4.41
CA HIS A 32 7.91 -13.21 -3.93
C HIS A 32 8.21 -13.23 -2.43
N THR A 33 7.31 -13.80 -1.63
CA THR A 33 7.48 -13.91 -0.18
C THR A 33 8.66 -14.82 0.19
N ARG A 34 8.89 -15.90 -0.57
CA ARG A 34 10.08 -16.76 -0.43
C ARG A 34 11.37 -16.07 -0.87
N ASP A 35 11.33 -15.27 -1.93
CA ASP A 35 12.49 -14.52 -2.40
C ASP A 35 12.96 -13.51 -1.34
N HIS A 36 12.04 -12.86 -0.63
CA HIS A 36 12.39 -11.99 0.51
C HIS A 36 13.15 -12.77 1.59
N VAL A 37 12.67 -13.96 1.96
CA VAL A 37 13.34 -14.82 2.96
C VAL A 37 14.73 -15.24 2.46
N ARG A 38 14.85 -15.73 1.23
CA ARG A 38 16.15 -16.09 0.62
C ARG A 38 17.14 -14.93 0.57
N CYS A 39 16.63 -13.71 0.43
CA CYS A 39 17.45 -12.51 0.40
C CYS A 39 17.98 -12.19 1.79
N LEU A 40 17.13 -12.25 2.80
CA LEU A 40 17.54 -12.10 4.20
C LEU A 40 18.54 -13.20 4.60
N GLU A 41 18.34 -14.44 4.14
CA GLU A 41 19.24 -15.59 4.38
C GLU A 41 20.67 -15.38 3.83
N GLN A 42 20.89 -14.42 2.91
CA GLN A 42 22.25 -14.05 2.49
C GLN A 42 23.07 -13.54 3.69
N HIS A 43 22.42 -12.86 4.65
CA HIS A 43 23.08 -12.14 5.74
C HIS A 43 22.65 -12.57 7.14
N PHE A 44 21.50 -13.25 7.29
CA PHE A 44 20.92 -13.64 8.57
C PHE A 44 20.65 -15.14 8.67
N GLU A 45 20.59 -15.67 9.90
CA GLU A 45 19.90 -16.92 10.22
C GLU A 45 18.40 -16.57 10.40
N VAL A 46 17.55 -16.91 9.42
CA VAL A 46 16.16 -16.44 9.38
C VAL A 46 15.19 -17.47 9.95
N VAL A 47 14.34 -17.03 10.88
CA VAL A 47 13.19 -17.79 11.39
C VAL A 47 11.91 -17.07 11.00
N VAL A 48 11.05 -17.71 10.22
CA VAL A 48 9.76 -17.13 9.81
C VAL A 48 8.66 -17.55 10.79
N VAL A 49 7.91 -16.58 11.30
CA VAL A 49 6.70 -16.79 12.11
C VAL A 49 5.52 -16.21 11.34
N ASN A 50 4.61 -17.08 10.91
CA ASN A 50 3.45 -16.72 10.09
C ASN A 50 2.12 -17.18 10.68
N GLU A 51 2.07 -17.31 12.01
CA GLU A 51 0.88 -17.66 12.78
C GLU A 51 0.68 -16.71 13.96
N ASP A 52 -0.55 -16.66 14.48
CA ASP A 52 -0.90 -15.86 15.67
C ASP A 52 0.01 -16.28 16.84
N CYS A 53 0.69 -15.32 17.48
CA CYS A 53 1.75 -15.63 18.42
C CYS A 53 1.85 -14.63 19.59
N ASP A 54 2.73 -14.96 20.53
CA ASP A 54 3.17 -14.08 21.61
C ASP A 54 4.63 -13.70 21.36
N TYR A 55 4.90 -12.41 21.17
CA TYR A 55 6.22 -11.92 20.83
C TYR A 55 7.27 -12.26 21.88
N GLY A 56 6.92 -12.17 23.17
CA GLY A 56 7.84 -12.48 24.27
C GLY A 56 8.27 -13.94 24.23
N ARG A 57 7.32 -14.86 24.08
CA ARG A 57 7.62 -16.30 23.97
C ARG A 57 8.48 -16.64 22.75
N ILE A 58 8.25 -15.95 21.63
CA ILE A 58 9.06 -16.14 20.43
C ILE A 58 10.49 -15.63 20.66
N CYS A 59 10.67 -14.50 21.34
CA CYS A 59 11.97 -13.98 21.71
C CYS A 59 12.70 -14.89 22.70
N ASP A 60 12.02 -15.39 23.74
CA ASP A 60 12.59 -16.36 24.70
C ASP A 60 13.06 -17.64 24.00
N ARG A 61 12.27 -18.14 23.04
CA ARG A 61 12.57 -19.39 22.34
C ARG A 61 13.72 -19.26 21.35
N HIS A 62 13.75 -18.17 20.59
CA HIS A 62 14.65 -18.03 19.46
C HIS A 62 15.86 -17.15 19.75
N GLU A 63 15.81 -16.29 20.78
CA GLU A 63 16.86 -15.33 21.12
C GLU A 63 17.32 -14.53 19.88
N PRO A 64 16.42 -13.76 19.24
CA PRO A 64 16.75 -13.01 18.03
C PRO A 64 17.69 -11.83 18.29
N ASP A 65 18.61 -11.59 17.36
CA ASP A 65 19.39 -10.34 17.30
C ASP A 65 18.57 -9.19 16.71
N LEU A 66 17.66 -9.51 15.78
CA LEU A 66 16.77 -8.56 15.11
C LEU A 66 15.40 -9.20 14.89
N THR A 67 14.35 -8.41 15.04
CA THR A 67 12.99 -8.80 14.64
C THR A 67 12.51 -7.94 13.48
N LEU A 68 11.95 -8.57 12.46
CA LEU A 68 11.40 -7.92 11.27
C LEU A 68 9.90 -8.19 11.21
N PHE A 69 9.10 -7.16 10.91
CA PHE A 69 7.64 -7.26 10.85
C PHE A 69 7.16 -6.90 9.46
N GLU A 70 6.38 -7.76 8.82
CA GLU A 70 5.74 -7.44 7.56
C GLU A 70 4.53 -6.50 7.76
N LEU A 71 4.54 -5.39 7.03
CA LEU A 71 3.58 -4.29 7.14
C LEU A 71 2.88 -4.01 5.82
N GLY A 72 1.60 -3.65 5.91
CA GLY A 72 0.85 -3.04 4.80
C GLY A 72 0.39 -3.97 3.69
N TYR A 73 0.43 -5.30 3.89
CA TYR A 73 0.05 -6.22 2.81
C TYR A 73 -1.42 -6.02 2.40
N GLN A 74 -1.65 -5.73 1.11
CA GLN A 74 -2.91 -5.10 0.65
C GLN A 74 -4.03 -6.08 0.27
N LEU A 75 -3.73 -7.37 0.21
CA LEU A 75 -4.61 -8.33 -0.45
C LEU A 75 -5.37 -9.18 0.57
N ASN A 76 -6.70 -9.11 0.47
CA ASN A 76 -7.69 -9.71 1.38
C ASN A 76 -7.62 -11.24 1.53
N VAL A 77 -6.77 -11.93 0.79
CA VAL A 77 -6.62 -13.39 0.88
C VAL A 77 -5.52 -13.80 1.85
N SER A 78 -4.57 -12.91 2.18
CA SER A 78 -3.61 -13.18 3.24
C SER A 78 -4.20 -12.84 4.60
N HIS A 79 -3.78 -13.58 5.60
CA HIS A 79 -4.23 -13.37 6.97
C HIS A 79 -3.14 -12.63 7.76
N ARG A 80 -3.48 -11.43 8.23
CA ARG A 80 -2.67 -10.69 9.18
C ARG A 80 -2.60 -11.47 10.49
N ILE A 81 -1.39 -11.80 10.94
CA ILE A 81 -1.18 -12.48 12.21
C ILE A 81 -1.43 -11.54 13.40
N ASP A 82 -2.00 -12.07 14.48
CA ASP A 82 -2.10 -11.35 15.76
C ASP A 82 -0.82 -11.58 16.59
N ILE A 83 -0.11 -10.49 16.88
CA ILE A 83 1.12 -10.50 17.65
C ILE A 83 0.84 -9.81 18.99
N ARG A 84 0.80 -10.60 20.06
CA ARG A 84 0.58 -10.13 21.42
C ARG A 84 1.91 -9.85 22.12
N ASN A 85 1.88 -9.02 23.17
CA ASN A 85 3.05 -8.72 24.00
C ASN A 85 4.28 -8.19 23.23
N ALA A 86 4.04 -7.41 22.16
CA ALA A 86 5.09 -6.85 21.31
C ALA A 86 6.08 -5.92 22.06
N SER A 87 5.71 -5.40 23.24
CA SER A 87 6.57 -4.60 24.10
C SER A 87 7.55 -5.41 24.96
N ALA A 88 7.43 -6.75 24.99
CA ALA A 88 8.43 -7.59 25.65
C ALA A 88 9.81 -7.43 24.98
N HIS A 89 10.89 -7.80 25.67
CA HIS A 89 12.28 -7.70 25.20
C HIS A 89 12.60 -6.35 24.52
N PRO A 90 12.48 -5.21 25.23
CA PRO A 90 12.72 -3.89 24.64
C PRO A 90 14.14 -3.71 24.09
N GLN A 91 15.10 -4.53 24.53
CA GLN A 91 16.47 -4.56 24.04
C GLN A 91 16.63 -5.16 22.63
N VAL A 92 15.65 -5.93 22.14
CA VAL A 92 15.70 -6.52 20.79
C VAL A 92 15.20 -5.48 19.78
N PRO A 93 16.03 -5.05 18.82
CA PRO A 93 15.61 -4.08 17.81
C PRO A 93 14.49 -4.63 16.93
N LYS A 94 13.58 -3.74 16.53
CA LYS A 94 12.42 -4.03 15.68
C LYS A 94 12.48 -3.20 14.41
N ALA A 95 12.38 -3.88 13.27
CA ALA A 95 12.32 -3.27 11.95
C ALA A 95 11.01 -3.66 11.23
N GLY A 96 10.52 -2.77 10.37
CA GLY A 96 9.38 -3.02 9.49
C GLY A 96 9.82 -3.32 8.07
N LEU A 97 9.19 -4.30 7.42
CA LEU A 97 9.21 -4.49 5.97
C LEU A 97 7.87 -4.06 5.40
N LEU A 98 7.85 -2.92 4.72
CA LEU A 98 6.68 -2.41 4.01
C LEU A 98 6.51 -3.22 2.72
N ASN A 99 5.70 -4.28 2.78
CA ASN A 99 5.41 -5.18 1.65
C ASN A 99 4.10 -4.78 0.95
N ALA A 100 4.01 -3.50 0.62
CA ALA A 100 2.86 -2.87 0.00
C ALA A 100 3.34 -1.94 -1.11
N ASP A 101 2.56 -1.79 -2.18
CA ASP A 101 2.78 -0.70 -3.12
C ASP A 101 2.75 0.64 -2.39
N SER A 102 3.59 1.60 -2.80
CA SER A 102 3.67 2.91 -2.15
C SER A 102 2.34 3.65 -2.10
N TRP A 103 1.45 3.45 -3.07
CA TRP A 103 0.11 4.08 -3.13
C TRP A 103 -0.98 3.31 -2.37
N SER A 104 -0.60 2.37 -1.50
CA SER A 104 -1.56 1.54 -0.77
C SER A 104 -2.56 2.32 0.07
N TRP A 105 -3.81 1.84 0.11
CA TRP A 105 -4.75 2.23 1.16
C TRP A 105 -4.30 1.80 2.56
N THR A 106 -3.39 0.82 2.72
CA THR A 106 -2.95 0.30 4.03
C THR A 106 -2.02 1.23 4.80
N ARG A 107 -1.50 2.31 4.19
CA ARG A 107 -0.47 3.18 4.80
C ARG A 107 -0.85 3.79 6.15
N ALA A 108 -2.10 4.21 6.32
CA ALA A 108 -2.56 4.70 7.61
C ALA A 108 -2.53 3.59 8.68
N GLY A 109 -2.80 2.34 8.29
CA GLY A 109 -2.69 1.17 9.15
C GLY A 109 -1.24 0.81 9.46
N ILE A 110 -0.33 0.96 8.50
CA ILE A 110 1.12 0.82 8.71
C ILE A 110 1.59 1.75 9.84
N LEU A 111 1.22 3.04 9.79
CA LEU A 111 1.63 4.00 10.84
C LEU A 111 1.10 3.60 12.23
N SER A 112 -0.14 3.10 12.31
CA SER A 112 -0.69 2.54 13.56
C SER A 112 0.12 1.31 14.04
N ASP A 113 0.54 0.45 13.11
CA ASP A 113 1.31 -0.75 13.42
C ASP A 113 2.73 -0.43 13.90
N LEU A 114 3.37 0.62 13.36
CA LEU A 114 4.68 1.11 13.82
C LEU A 114 4.63 1.52 15.29
N ASP A 115 3.65 2.35 15.66
CA ASP A 115 3.48 2.82 17.03
C ASP A 115 3.12 1.66 17.97
N ARG A 116 2.17 0.79 17.56
CA ARG A 116 1.70 -0.34 18.37
C ARG A 116 2.83 -1.33 18.67
N TRP A 117 3.70 -1.61 17.71
CA TRP A 117 4.76 -2.59 17.86
C TRP A 117 6.10 -1.97 18.28
N GLY A 118 6.20 -0.64 18.36
CA GLY A 118 7.43 0.06 18.73
C GLY A 118 8.53 -0.10 17.68
N ILE A 119 8.17 0.01 16.41
CA ILE A 119 9.09 -0.12 15.27
C ILE A 119 9.61 1.28 14.91
N GLY A 120 10.93 1.47 15.01
CA GLY A 120 11.58 2.74 14.72
C GLY A 120 12.26 2.85 13.34
N VAL A 121 12.25 1.78 12.55
CA VAL A 121 12.85 1.73 11.22
C VAL A 121 12.00 0.90 10.26
N CYS A 122 11.92 1.33 9.01
CA CYS A 122 11.15 0.65 7.96
C CYS A 122 11.96 0.55 6.68
N PHE A 123 11.76 -0.57 5.98
CA PHE A 123 12.32 -0.84 4.66
C PHE A 123 11.19 -1.11 3.68
N SER A 124 11.15 -0.38 2.57
CA SER A 124 10.14 -0.56 1.53
C SER A 124 10.68 -1.24 0.30
N ILE A 125 9.89 -2.17 -0.26
CA ILE A 125 10.19 -2.76 -1.56
C ILE A 125 10.01 -1.78 -2.73
N CYS A 126 9.29 -0.69 -2.50
CA CYS A 126 9.01 0.35 -3.50
C CYS A 126 10.02 1.51 -3.38
N THR A 127 10.66 1.84 -4.49
CA THR A 127 11.62 2.95 -4.59
C THR A 127 10.98 4.32 -4.43
N THR A 128 9.67 4.43 -4.63
CA THR A 128 8.89 5.67 -4.54
C THR A 128 8.33 5.94 -3.14
N VAL A 129 8.59 5.10 -2.13
CA VAL A 129 7.92 5.18 -0.82
C VAL A 129 7.99 6.56 -0.15
N HIS A 130 9.07 7.31 -0.39
CA HIS A 130 9.26 8.66 0.16
C HIS A 130 8.31 9.72 -0.41
N ASP A 131 7.66 9.46 -1.54
CA ASP A 131 6.62 10.33 -2.11
C ASP A 131 5.25 10.11 -1.44
N TYR A 132 5.12 9.05 -0.63
CA TYR A 132 3.84 8.49 -0.21
C TYR A 132 3.69 8.30 1.30
N LEU A 133 4.79 8.30 2.05
CA LEU A 133 4.78 8.36 3.51
C LEU A 133 5.22 9.76 3.98
N PRO A 134 4.83 10.17 5.20
CA PRO A 134 5.15 11.49 5.71
C PRO A 134 6.66 11.75 5.72
N HIS A 135 7.11 12.92 5.26
CA HIS A 135 8.53 13.28 5.24
C HIS A 135 9.16 13.37 6.64
N SER A 136 8.34 13.54 7.67
CA SER A 136 8.73 13.52 9.08
C SER A 136 8.95 12.11 9.64
N LEU A 137 8.61 11.06 8.87
CA LEU A 137 8.90 9.68 9.26
C LEU A 137 10.40 9.42 9.09
N ASP A 138 11.13 9.52 10.19
CA ASP A 138 12.53 9.11 10.26
C ASP A 138 12.65 7.57 10.15
N GLY A 139 13.82 7.10 9.73
CA GLY A 139 14.10 5.66 9.63
C GLY A 139 13.37 4.95 8.48
N LEU A 140 12.89 5.67 7.47
CA LEU A 140 12.35 5.07 6.24
C LEU A 140 13.47 4.87 5.21
N TYR A 141 13.67 3.63 4.77
CA TYR A 141 14.65 3.26 3.76
C TYR A 141 14.01 2.44 2.64
N VAL A 142 14.70 2.37 1.50
CA VAL A 142 14.31 1.51 0.38
C VAL A 142 15.11 0.21 0.45
N TRP A 143 14.42 -0.92 0.40
CA TRP A 143 14.98 -2.25 0.17
C TRP A 143 14.43 -2.77 -1.16
N PRO A 144 15.01 -2.31 -2.29
CA PRO A 144 14.34 -2.34 -3.58
C PRO A 144 14.18 -3.77 -4.11
N ASN A 145 13.20 -3.96 -5.00
CA ASN A 145 13.04 -5.21 -5.76
C ASN A 145 14.36 -5.70 -6.38
N PHE A 146 14.49 -7.01 -6.55
CA PHE A 146 15.67 -7.70 -7.09
C PHE A 146 15.25 -8.95 -7.87
N ILE A 147 16.21 -9.54 -8.58
CA ILE A 147 16.06 -10.87 -9.20
C ILE A 147 16.79 -11.95 -8.42
N ASP A 148 16.29 -13.18 -8.50
CA ASP A 148 17.08 -14.39 -8.22
C ASP A 148 17.85 -14.75 -9.51
N PRO A 149 19.20 -14.62 -9.53
CA PRO A 149 20.00 -14.85 -10.73
C PRO A 149 20.03 -16.33 -11.14
N VAL A 150 19.59 -17.27 -10.29
CA VAL A 150 19.41 -18.67 -10.67
C VAL A 150 18.22 -18.82 -11.63
N VAL A 151 17.17 -18.01 -11.42
CA VAL A 151 15.93 -18.04 -12.20
C VAL A 151 15.99 -17.08 -13.39
N PHE A 152 16.40 -15.83 -13.17
CA PHE A 152 16.48 -14.82 -14.22
C PHE A 152 17.92 -14.70 -14.69
N ARG A 153 18.25 -15.47 -15.71
CA ARG A 153 19.55 -15.54 -16.38
C ARG A 153 19.36 -15.73 -17.86
N ASP A 154 20.44 -15.58 -18.62
CA ASP A 154 20.44 -16.03 -20.01
C ASP A 154 20.36 -17.57 -20.08
N TYR A 155 19.34 -18.07 -20.79
CA TYR A 155 19.15 -19.49 -21.05
C TYR A 155 19.67 -19.92 -22.42
N GLY A 156 20.23 -18.99 -23.20
CA GLY A 156 20.67 -19.23 -24.58
C GLY A 156 19.53 -19.59 -25.53
N ALA A 157 18.30 -19.18 -25.22
CA ALA A 157 17.13 -19.50 -26.04
C ALA A 157 17.19 -18.74 -27.37
N GLU A 158 16.71 -19.38 -28.43
CA GLU A 158 16.47 -18.70 -29.71
C GLU A 158 15.44 -17.58 -29.51
N LYS A 159 15.76 -16.39 -30.02
CA LYS A 159 14.93 -15.18 -29.94
C LYS A 159 13.74 -15.23 -30.91
N SER A 160 12.86 -16.20 -30.69
CA SER A 160 11.71 -16.52 -31.56
C SER A 160 10.46 -15.69 -31.29
N VAL A 161 10.38 -14.96 -30.17
CA VAL A 161 9.26 -14.08 -29.84
C VAL A 161 9.66 -12.63 -30.12
N PRO A 162 9.06 -11.94 -31.12
CA PRO A 162 9.44 -10.56 -31.42
C PRO A 162 9.16 -9.61 -30.27
N ILE A 163 7.92 -9.64 -29.78
CA ILE A 163 7.50 -8.80 -28.65
C ILE A 163 6.67 -9.65 -27.70
N MET A 164 6.96 -9.55 -26.39
CA MET A 164 6.15 -10.18 -25.36
C MET A 164 5.46 -9.13 -24.51
N LEU A 165 4.13 -9.10 -24.51
CA LEU A 165 3.33 -8.16 -23.73
C LEU A 165 2.83 -8.85 -22.45
N THR A 166 3.22 -8.32 -21.28
CA THR A 166 2.82 -8.89 -19.99
C THR A 166 2.29 -7.88 -18.99
N GLY A 167 1.32 -8.31 -18.18
CA GLY A 167 0.69 -7.48 -17.14
C GLY A 167 -0.58 -6.78 -17.60
N ALA A 168 -1.23 -6.11 -16.65
CA ALA A 168 -2.53 -5.48 -16.87
C ALA A 168 -2.41 -4.13 -17.62
N GLN A 169 -3.42 -3.82 -18.42
CA GLN A 169 -3.63 -2.54 -19.11
C GLN A 169 -4.73 -1.72 -18.42
N VAL A 170 -4.62 -1.57 -17.09
CA VAL A 170 -5.57 -0.80 -16.27
C VAL A 170 -5.09 0.64 -16.07
N ALA A 171 -5.94 1.51 -15.52
CA ALA A 171 -5.64 2.93 -15.32
C ALA A 171 -4.32 3.17 -14.57
N LEU A 172 -3.98 2.32 -13.60
CA LEU A 172 -2.70 2.29 -12.87
C LEU A 172 -1.45 2.31 -13.78
N TYR A 173 -1.55 1.88 -15.04
CA TYR A 173 -0.44 1.78 -15.97
C TYR A 173 -0.68 2.66 -17.21
N PRO A 174 -0.64 4.00 -17.08
CA PRO A 174 -0.99 4.92 -18.16
C PRO A 174 -0.12 4.74 -19.41
N TRP A 175 1.18 4.51 -19.24
CA TRP A 175 2.08 4.28 -20.37
C TRP A 175 1.75 3.01 -21.14
N ARG A 176 1.48 1.88 -20.45
CA ARG A 176 1.11 0.62 -21.12
C ARG A 176 -0.17 0.76 -21.94
N ARG A 177 -1.15 1.51 -21.43
CA ARG A 177 -2.41 1.77 -22.15
C ARG A 177 -2.19 2.52 -23.47
N ARG A 178 -1.12 3.31 -23.59
CA ARG A 178 -0.76 4.01 -24.82
C ARG A 178 0.12 3.17 -25.73
N VAL A 179 1.11 2.47 -25.18
CA VAL A 179 2.15 1.77 -25.97
C VAL A 179 1.75 0.36 -26.41
N PHE A 180 1.08 -0.44 -25.56
CA PHE A 180 0.76 -1.83 -25.91
C PHE A 180 -0.11 -1.96 -27.16
N PRO A 181 -1.15 -1.13 -27.38
CA PRO A 181 -1.94 -1.19 -28.60
C PRO A 181 -1.10 -0.97 -29.86
N LEU A 182 -0.21 0.02 -29.86
CA LEU A 182 0.68 0.34 -30.98
C LEU A 182 1.56 -0.87 -31.34
N LEU A 183 2.22 -1.46 -30.34
CA LEU A 183 3.06 -2.63 -30.55
C LEU A 183 2.27 -3.85 -31.07
N SER A 184 1.10 -4.11 -30.48
CA SER A 184 0.26 -5.27 -30.87
C SER A 184 -0.40 -5.14 -32.24
N GLN A 185 -0.56 -3.92 -32.74
CA GLN A 185 -1.11 -3.66 -34.07
C GLN A 185 -0.04 -3.70 -35.16
N SER A 186 1.22 -3.40 -34.82
CA SER A 186 2.32 -3.35 -35.78
C SER A 186 3.19 -4.61 -35.83
N TYR A 187 3.26 -5.40 -34.75
CA TYR A 187 4.16 -6.55 -34.66
C TYR A 187 3.49 -7.83 -34.12
N PRO A 188 3.98 -9.02 -34.51
CA PRO A 188 3.62 -10.27 -33.85
C PRO A 188 3.99 -10.23 -32.36
N CYS A 189 2.98 -10.34 -31.49
CA CYS A 189 3.15 -10.26 -30.05
C CYS A 189 2.71 -11.56 -29.35
N LEU A 190 3.53 -12.05 -28.42
CA LEU A 190 3.08 -12.99 -27.40
C LEU A 190 2.39 -12.22 -26.28
N ILE A 191 1.07 -12.34 -26.17
CA ILE A 191 0.29 -11.64 -25.14
C ILE A 191 0.00 -12.60 -23.98
N CYS A 192 0.53 -12.29 -22.80
CA CYS A 192 0.19 -13.00 -21.57
C CYS A 192 -1.06 -12.36 -20.93
N PRO A 193 -2.20 -13.08 -20.85
CA PRO A 193 -3.43 -12.54 -20.29
C PRO A 193 -3.22 -12.07 -18.84
N PRO A 194 -3.67 -10.87 -18.47
CA PRO A 194 -3.63 -10.44 -17.08
C PRO A 194 -4.69 -11.21 -16.28
N HIS A 195 -4.28 -11.73 -15.12
CA HIS A 195 -5.19 -12.33 -14.14
C HIS A 195 -5.09 -11.55 -12.84
N THR A 196 -6.23 -11.28 -12.19
CA THR A 196 -6.22 -10.67 -10.86
C THR A 196 -5.74 -11.67 -9.82
N TYR A 197 -5.11 -11.20 -8.75
CA TYR A 197 -4.54 -12.07 -7.70
C TYR A 197 -5.55 -13.02 -7.03
N ALA A 198 -6.84 -12.67 -7.07
CA ALA A 198 -7.94 -13.45 -6.49
C ALA A 198 -8.64 -14.36 -7.51
N ASP A 199 -8.24 -14.33 -8.78
CA ASP A 199 -8.79 -15.17 -9.84
C ASP A 199 -8.17 -16.57 -9.79
N ALA A 200 -8.98 -17.62 -9.86
CA ALA A 200 -8.51 -19.00 -9.98
C ALA A 200 -7.65 -19.20 -11.26
N ARG A 201 -7.85 -18.37 -12.28
CA ARG A 201 -7.03 -18.35 -13.51
C ARG A 201 -5.64 -17.76 -13.30
N ALA A 202 -5.36 -17.10 -12.18
CA ALA A 202 -4.00 -16.66 -11.86
C ALA A 202 -3.00 -17.82 -11.81
N ALA A 203 -3.48 -19.06 -11.59
CA ALA A 203 -2.65 -20.27 -11.67
C ALA A 203 -2.15 -20.61 -13.09
N LEU A 204 -2.76 -20.02 -14.13
CA LEU A 204 -2.34 -20.14 -15.53
C LEU A 204 -1.23 -19.16 -15.89
N ALA A 205 -0.96 -18.16 -15.05
CA ALA A 205 0.10 -17.20 -15.30
C ALA A 205 1.45 -17.92 -15.42
N LEU A 206 2.29 -17.44 -16.34
CA LEU A 206 3.68 -17.86 -16.38
C LEU A 206 4.39 -17.36 -15.12
N THR A 207 5.08 -18.25 -14.43
CA THR A 207 5.78 -17.95 -13.17
C THR A 207 7.12 -18.68 -13.11
N GLY A 208 8.05 -18.18 -12.30
CA GLY A 208 9.36 -18.79 -12.06
C GLY A 208 10.17 -18.99 -13.35
N GLU A 209 10.87 -20.13 -13.44
CA GLU A 209 11.73 -20.45 -14.58
C GLU A 209 10.98 -20.46 -15.93
N ARG A 210 9.73 -20.93 -15.97
CA ARG A 210 8.94 -20.90 -17.22
C ARG A 210 8.76 -19.48 -17.73
N TYR A 211 8.47 -18.54 -16.82
CA TYR A 211 8.38 -17.13 -17.17
C TYR A 211 9.73 -16.58 -17.64
N ALA A 212 10.80 -16.85 -16.91
CA ALA A 212 12.14 -16.39 -17.26
C ALA A 212 12.62 -16.92 -18.63
N ARG A 213 12.33 -18.19 -18.97
CA ARG A 213 12.62 -18.75 -20.30
C ARG A 213 11.81 -18.10 -21.41
N THR A 214 10.54 -17.79 -21.17
CA THR A 214 9.71 -17.06 -22.16
C THR A 214 10.22 -15.63 -22.35
N LEU A 215 10.62 -14.96 -21.27
CA LEU A 215 11.32 -13.68 -21.38
C LEU A 215 12.58 -13.84 -22.21
N ASN A 216 13.46 -14.80 -21.90
CA ASN A 216 14.71 -15.05 -22.63
C ASN A 216 14.50 -15.40 -24.11
N ALA A 217 13.39 -16.02 -24.50
CA ALA A 217 13.05 -16.26 -25.91
C ALA A 217 12.54 -15.02 -26.65
N SER A 218 12.33 -13.90 -25.94
CA SER A 218 11.79 -12.65 -26.50
C SER A 218 12.89 -11.67 -26.89
N LEU A 219 12.67 -10.89 -27.97
CA LEU A 219 13.55 -9.78 -28.34
C LEU A 219 13.25 -8.55 -27.48
N PHE A 220 12.01 -8.08 -27.52
CA PHE A 220 11.56 -6.91 -26.78
C PHE A 220 10.48 -7.28 -25.76
N VAL A 221 10.58 -6.71 -24.56
CA VAL A 221 9.54 -6.85 -23.55
C VAL A 221 9.31 -5.47 -22.91
N PRO A 222 8.13 -4.86 -23.11
CA PRO A 222 7.82 -3.58 -22.50
C PRO A 222 7.40 -3.73 -21.03
N SER A 223 7.84 -2.79 -20.19
CA SER A 223 7.40 -2.60 -18.80
C SER A 223 7.18 -1.11 -18.52
N CYS A 224 6.50 -0.79 -17.43
CA CYS A 224 6.32 0.60 -17.01
C CYS A 224 6.32 0.71 -15.48
N GLY A 225 6.60 1.92 -14.99
CA GLY A 225 6.70 2.26 -13.58
C GLY A 225 5.39 2.64 -12.91
N THR A 226 4.25 2.17 -13.45
CA THR A 226 2.89 2.55 -12.99
C THR A 226 2.63 4.05 -13.17
N MET A 227 1.61 4.61 -12.51
CA MET A 227 1.43 6.06 -12.43
C MET A 227 2.45 6.74 -11.51
N ALA A 228 3.13 5.96 -10.65
CA ALA A 228 4.07 6.46 -9.64
C ALA A 228 5.51 6.70 -10.15
N GLY A 229 5.88 6.14 -11.32
CA GLY A 229 7.25 6.19 -11.84
C GLY A 229 8.23 5.21 -11.16
N GLU A 230 7.72 4.12 -10.60
CA GLU A 230 8.41 3.09 -9.79
C GLU A 230 9.28 2.10 -10.61
N VAL A 231 10.31 1.51 -9.99
CA VAL A 231 11.01 0.34 -10.52
C VAL A 231 10.38 -0.94 -9.98
N VAL A 232 9.39 -1.46 -10.71
CA VAL A 232 8.82 -2.78 -10.43
C VAL A 232 9.74 -3.92 -10.86
N ARG A 233 9.58 -5.12 -10.28
CA ARG A 233 10.36 -6.34 -10.60
C ARG A 233 10.62 -6.56 -12.09
N LYS A 234 9.63 -6.33 -12.95
CA LYS A 234 9.75 -6.52 -14.40
C LYS A 234 10.87 -5.72 -15.05
N HIS A 235 11.18 -4.52 -14.55
CA HIS A 235 12.32 -3.74 -15.06
C HIS A 235 13.65 -4.48 -14.86
N LEU A 236 13.73 -5.37 -13.88
CA LEU A 236 14.91 -6.17 -13.57
C LEU A 236 14.81 -7.58 -14.18
N GLU A 237 13.65 -8.22 -14.10
CA GLU A 237 13.40 -9.57 -14.62
C GLU A 237 13.62 -9.68 -16.13
N ILE A 238 13.18 -8.67 -16.89
CA ILE A 238 13.29 -8.63 -18.36
C ILE A 238 14.76 -8.64 -18.82
N PRO A 239 15.59 -7.63 -18.46
CA PRO A 239 17.00 -7.64 -18.82
C PRO A 239 17.78 -8.74 -18.09
N GLY A 240 17.41 -9.11 -16.85
CA GLY A 240 18.01 -10.23 -16.13
C GLY A 240 17.84 -11.58 -16.83
N ALA A 241 16.76 -11.77 -17.57
CA ALA A 241 16.54 -12.92 -18.45
C ALA A 241 17.14 -12.74 -19.86
N GLY A 242 17.91 -11.67 -20.10
CA GLY A 242 18.63 -11.45 -21.36
C GLY A 242 17.75 -10.91 -22.49
N SER A 243 16.72 -10.11 -22.21
CA SER A 243 15.85 -9.52 -23.24
C SER A 243 15.82 -7.99 -23.18
N CYS A 244 15.56 -7.35 -24.31
CA CYS A 244 15.61 -5.89 -24.41
C CYS A 244 14.39 -5.26 -23.72
N LEU A 245 14.65 -4.48 -22.67
CA LEU A 245 13.64 -3.73 -21.95
C LEU A 245 13.22 -2.49 -22.74
N ILE A 246 11.91 -2.35 -22.99
CA ILE A 246 11.30 -1.08 -23.41
C ILE A 246 10.54 -0.51 -22.21
N ALA A 247 10.79 0.74 -21.85
CA ALA A 247 10.13 1.37 -20.72
C ALA A 247 9.90 2.87 -20.92
N GLU A 248 9.11 3.47 -20.05
CA GLU A 248 9.06 4.93 -19.94
C GLU A 248 10.30 5.44 -19.19
N ARG A 249 10.78 6.64 -19.52
CA ARG A 249 11.87 7.27 -18.78
C ARG A 249 11.34 7.79 -17.44
N THR A 250 11.84 7.27 -16.33
CA THR A 250 11.50 7.76 -14.98
C THR A 250 12.76 8.04 -14.15
N PRO A 251 12.69 8.94 -13.15
CA PRO A 251 13.81 9.19 -12.25
C PRO A 251 14.27 7.93 -11.48
N MET A 252 13.35 7.00 -11.21
CA MET A 252 13.68 5.74 -10.53
C MET A 252 14.37 4.75 -11.47
N ALA A 253 13.95 4.67 -12.74
CA ALA A 253 14.62 3.85 -13.73
C ALA A 253 16.07 4.33 -13.96
N GLU A 254 16.28 5.63 -14.09
CA GLU A 254 17.61 6.22 -14.17
C GLU A 254 18.43 5.98 -12.88
N ALA A 255 17.80 6.05 -11.70
CA ALA A 255 18.45 5.71 -10.43
C ALA A 255 18.90 4.24 -10.34
N ALA A 256 18.15 3.33 -10.98
CA ALA A 256 18.54 1.93 -11.12
C ALA A 256 19.73 1.74 -12.08
N GLY A 257 20.11 2.76 -12.85
CA GLY A 257 21.22 2.72 -13.82
C GLY A 257 20.79 2.46 -15.26
N PHE A 258 19.48 2.52 -15.54
CA PHE A 258 18.99 2.37 -16.91
C PHE A 258 19.29 3.62 -17.75
N VAL A 259 19.82 3.40 -18.96
CA VAL A 259 20.23 4.44 -19.90
C VAL A 259 19.71 4.08 -21.30
N HIS A 260 18.97 5.02 -21.89
CA HIS A 260 18.35 4.87 -23.21
C HIS A 260 19.39 4.56 -24.29
N MET A 261 19.14 3.51 -25.08
CA MET A 261 19.98 3.01 -26.17
C MET A 261 21.36 2.49 -25.76
N GLU A 262 21.61 2.32 -24.45
CA GLU A 262 22.80 1.66 -23.92
C GLU A 262 22.47 0.32 -23.28
N ASN A 263 21.49 0.28 -22.37
CA ASN A 263 21.11 -0.94 -21.64
C ASN A 263 19.59 -1.15 -21.54
N CYS A 264 18.79 -0.20 -22.03
CA CYS A 264 17.36 -0.32 -22.25
C CYS A 264 16.91 0.66 -23.33
N ILE A 265 15.63 0.61 -23.71
CA ILE A 265 15.00 1.59 -24.59
C ILE A 265 13.97 2.37 -23.78
N PHE A 266 14.23 3.66 -23.56
CA PHE A 266 13.17 4.58 -23.16
C PHE A 266 12.36 5.03 -24.37
N ALA A 267 11.05 4.84 -24.36
CA ALA A 267 10.16 5.20 -25.45
C ALA A 267 8.79 5.67 -24.91
N ASP A 268 8.02 6.36 -25.73
CA ASP A 268 6.61 6.68 -25.50
C ASP A 268 5.75 6.38 -26.75
N SER A 269 4.49 6.80 -26.75
CA SER A 269 3.58 6.51 -27.85
C SER A 269 3.94 7.22 -29.17
N GLY A 270 4.80 8.23 -29.14
CA GLY A 270 5.23 9.00 -30.30
C GLY A 270 6.42 8.40 -31.03
N ASP A 271 7.27 7.60 -30.39
CA ASP A 271 8.54 7.12 -30.96
C ASP A 271 8.78 5.60 -30.85
N VAL A 272 7.94 4.87 -30.12
CA VAL A 272 8.17 3.44 -29.85
C VAL A 272 8.27 2.57 -31.11
N LEU A 273 7.49 2.86 -32.15
CA LEU A 273 7.51 2.08 -33.40
C LEU A 273 8.82 2.31 -34.16
N ASP A 274 9.23 3.56 -34.31
CA ASP A 274 10.48 3.93 -35.00
C ASP A 274 11.71 3.31 -34.32
N LEU A 275 11.74 3.34 -32.98
CA LEU A 275 12.81 2.73 -32.20
C LEU A 275 12.86 1.21 -32.38
N VAL A 276 11.71 0.53 -32.35
CA VAL A 276 11.63 -0.92 -32.57
C VAL A 276 12.06 -1.28 -33.99
N ASP A 277 11.57 -0.58 -35.01
CA ASP A 277 11.94 -0.82 -36.41
C ASP A 277 13.44 -0.65 -36.64
N SER A 278 14.02 0.43 -36.12
CA SER A 278 15.46 0.70 -36.26
C SER A 278 16.32 -0.43 -35.66
N LEU A 279 15.92 -1.00 -34.52
CA LEU A 279 16.67 -2.06 -33.84
C LEU A 279 16.40 -3.47 -34.40
N ILE A 280 15.26 -3.68 -35.04
CA ILE A 280 15.01 -4.90 -35.82
C ILE A 280 15.95 -4.94 -37.05
N GLN A 281 16.23 -3.78 -37.64
CA GLN A 281 17.17 -3.64 -38.76
C GLN A 281 18.64 -3.71 -38.31
N ASP A 282 18.98 -3.16 -37.14
CA ASP A 282 20.32 -3.22 -36.53
C ASP A 282 20.40 -4.24 -35.39
N ARG A 283 20.50 -5.52 -35.76
CA ARG A 283 20.54 -6.64 -34.80
C ARG A 283 21.74 -6.63 -33.88
N ASP A 284 22.88 -6.10 -34.32
CA ASP A 284 24.07 -6.04 -33.49
C ASP A 284 23.95 -4.97 -32.41
N ARG A 285 23.33 -3.82 -32.74
CA ARG A 285 22.98 -2.82 -31.72
C ARG A 285 21.98 -3.36 -30.72
N LEU A 286 20.94 -4.06 -31.18
CA LEU A 286 19.97 -4.71 -30.28
C LEU A 286 20.66 -5.70 -29.32
N ARG A 287 21.58 -6.53 -29.83
CA ARG A 287 22.36 -7.48 -29.01
C ARG A 287 23.21 -6.76 -27.97
N ARG A 288 23.91 -5.68 -28.35
CA ARG A 288 24.72 -4.88 -27.42
C ARG A 288 23.87 -4.28 -26.30
N ILE A 289 22.73 -3.67 -26.62
CA ILE A 289 21.82 -3.10 -25.62
C ILE A 289 21.29 -4.17 -24.68
N THR A 290 20.91 -5.32 -25.22
CA THR A 290 20.38 -6.44 -24.44
C THR A 290 21.43 -7.01 -23.49
N ALA A 291 22.66 -7.20 -23.96
CA ALA A 291 23.78 -7.68 -23.13
C ALA A 291 24.12 -6.69 -22.02
N ALA A 292 24.21 -5.39 -22.32
CA ALA A 292 24.46 -4.36 -21.31
C ALA A 292 23.34 -4.26 -20.27
N GLY A 293 22.08 -4.45 -20.68
CA GLY A 293 20.94 -4.56 -19.76
C GLY A 293 21.06 -5.75 -18.81
N HIS A 294 21.39 -6.92 -19.34
CA HIS A 294 21.66 -8.12 -18.56
C HIS A 294 22.80 -7.89 -17.55
N ASP A 295 23.93 -7.35 -18.01
CA ASP A 295 25.11 -7.10 -17.18
C ASP A 295 24.83 -6.09 -16.06
N LEU A 296 24.08 -5.02 -16.35
CA LEU A 296 23.63 -4.07 -15.32
C LEU A 296 22.83 -4.77 -14.21
N VAL A 297 21.88 -5.63 -14.58
CA VAL A 297 21.03 -6.30 -13.58
C VAL A 297 21.83 -7.31 -12.78
N HIS A 298 22.66 -8.13 -13.41
CA HIS A 298 23.44 -9.16 -12.72
C HIS A 298 24.55 -8.57 -11.82
N SER A 299 25.08 -7.39 -12.17
CA SER A 299 26.10 -6.70 -11.38
C SER A 299 25.57 -5.81 -10.25
N ARG A 300 24.25 -5.54 -10.19
CA ARG A 300 23.71 -4.54 -9.25
C ARG A 300 22.32 -4.82 -8.66
N HIS A 301 21.54 -5.70 -9.28
CA HIS A 301 20.10 -5.88 -8.97
C HIS A 301 19.68 -7.31 -8.66
N THR A 302 20.65 -8.15 -8.29
CA THR A 302 20.39 -9.51 -7.79
C THR A 302 20.15 -9.53 -6.29
N ILE A 303 19.71 -10.68 -5.79
CA ILE A 303 19.52 -10.97 -4.36
C ILE A 303 20.75 -10.65 -3.49
N ALA A 304 21.97 -10.75 -4.03
CA ALA A 304 23.22 -10.46 -3.33
C ALA A 304 23.44 -8.95 -3.09
N HIS A 305 22.75 -8.10 -3.86
CA HIS A 305 22.89 -6.64 -3.82
C HIS A 305 21.82 -5.98 -2.93
N ARG A 306 21.29 -6.73 -1.97
CA ARG A 306 20.23 -6.26 -1.07
C ARG A 306 20.59 -6.33 0.42
N PRO A 307 21.79 -5.84 0.82
CA PRO A 307 22.26 -5.92 2.20
C PRO A 307 21.69 -4.84 3.13
N GLN A 308 20.80 -3.96 2.66
CA GLN A 308 20.42 -2.71 3.36
C GLN A 308 19.92 -2.94 4.79
N ILE A 309 19.10 -3.98 5.01
CA ILE A 309 18.61 -4.34 6.35
C ILE A 309 19.77 -4.79 7.25
N HIS A 310 20.69 -5.58 6.72
CA HIS A 310 21.89 -6.03 7.44
C HIS A 310 22.85 -4.86 7.73
N GLN A 311 23.08 -3.98 6.77
CA GLN A 311 23.90 -2.78 6.94
C GLN A 311 23.33 -1.89 8.04
N TRP A 312 22.02 -1.61 8.01
CA TRP A 312 21.35 -0.87 9.07
C TRP A 312 21.53 -1.55 10.43
N PHE A 313 21.33 -2.87 10.51
CA PHE A 313 21.48 -3.61 11.76
C PHE A 313 22.89 -3.48 12.36
N GLN A 314 23.93 -3.66 11.53
CA GLN A 314 25.32 -3.52 11.96
C GLN A 314 25.62 -2.09 12.43
N LEU A 315 25.15 -1.09 11.68
CA LEU A 315 25.33 0.32 12.03
C LEU A 315 24.56 0.69 13.30
N HIS A 316 23.35 0.16 13.49
CA HIS A 316 22.53 0.44 14.67
C HIS A 316 23.20 -0.06 15.95
N LYS A 317 23.85 -1.24 15.92
CA LYS A 317 24.60 -1.77 17.08
C LYS A 317 25.84 -0.97 17.43
N ALA A 318 26.46 -0.29 16.46
CA ALA A 318 27.75 0.35 16.61
C ALA A 318 27.72 1.88 16.36
N LEU A 319 26.55 2.50 16.33
CA LEU A 319 26.41 3.90 15.90
C LEU A 319 27.08 4.85 16.91
N PRO A 320 28.13 5.60 16.52
CA PRO A 320 28.78 6.53 17.43
C PRO A 320 27.85 7.71 17.80
N PRO A 321 28.02 8.32 18.98
CA PRO A 321 27.37 9.58 19.31
C PRO A 321 27.64 10.65 18.23
N GLY A 322 26.63 11.47 17.92
CA GLY A 322 26.77 12.51 16.90
C GLY A 322 26.62 12.05 15.45
N ARG A 323 26.44 10.75 15.20
CA ARG A 323 26.12 10.22 13.86
C ARG A 323 24.63 9.87 13.70
N ARG A 324 24.24 9.66 12.45
CA ARG A 324 22.93 9.12 12.04
C ARG A 324 23.09 8.18 10.86
N ILE A 325 22.10 7.32 10.64
CA ILE A 325 22.09 6.35 9.54
C ILE A 325 21.31 6.94 8.37
N GLU A 326 21.88 6.90 7.17
CA GLU A 326 21.30 7.42 5.93
C GLU A 326 21.47 6.42 4.78
N GLN A 327 20.75 6.62 3.68
CA GLN A 327 20.85 5.77 2.49
C GLN A 327 21.30 6.58 1.27
N GLU A 328 22.28 6.07 0.52
CA GLU A 328 22.90 6.70 -0.66
C GLU A 328 22.00 6.66 -1.92
N GLY A 329 20.69 6.87 -1.75
CA GLY A 329 19.66 6.74 -2.77
C GLY A 329 18.94 5.38 -2.77
N PRO A 330 17.91 5.20 -3.62
CA PRO A 330 16.98 4.07 -3.50
C PRO A 330 17.59 2.67 -3.74
N PHE A 331 18.76 2.61 -4.38
CA PHE A 331 19.54 1.38 -4.60
C PHE A 331 20.91 1.41 -3.92
N GLY A 332 21.18 2.46 -3.14
CA GLY A 332 22.46 2.68 -2.47
C GLY A 332 22.60 1.87 -1.18
N ASN A 333 23.79 1.94 -0.62
CA ASN A 333 24.09 1.38 0.69
C ASN A 333 23.45 2.23 1.80
N VAL A 334 23.26 1.59 2.94
CA VAL A 334 22.94 2.26 4.21
C VAL A 334 24.25 2.54 4.94
N VAL A 335 24.51 3.80 5.28
CA VAL A 335 25.78 4.30 5.79
C VAL A 335 25.59 5.20 7.02
N ALA A 336 26.61 5.28 7.87
CA ALA A 336 26.62 6.25 8.97
C ALA A 336 27.25 7.56 8.50
N VAL A 337 26.54 8.67 8.72
CA VAL A 337 26.99 10.02 8.41
C VAL A 337 27.00 10.90 9.65
N GLU A 338 27.76 11.98 9.63
CA GLU A 338 27.72 13.01 10.67
C GLU A 338 26.31 13.62 10.76
N ARG A 339 25.78 13.80 11.97
CA ARG A 339 24.41 14.33 12.17
C ARG A 339 24.26 15.76 11.65
N ALA A 340 25.34 16.52 11.52
CA ALA A 340 25.34 17.85 10.92
C ALA A 340 25.42 17.83 9.38
N ALA A 341 25.78 16.71 8.76
CA ALA A 341 25.90 16.63 7.30
C ALA A 341 24.52 16.73 6.63
N PRO A 342 24.41 17.25 5.40
CA PRO A 342 23.17 17.20 4.63
C PRO A 342 22.64 15.76 4.52
N ARG A 343 21.31 15.59 4.52
CA ARG A 343 20.70 14.28 4.22
C ARG A 343 20.90 13.98 2.73
N PHE A 344 21.03 12.70 2.37
CA PHE A 344 20.94 12.34 0.96
C PHE A 344 19.54 12.70 0.46
N PRO A 345 19.42 13.34 -0.71
CA PRO A 345 18.12 13.73 -1.22
C PRO A 345 17.32 12.47 -1.55
N ALA A 346 16.13 12.35 -0.96
CA ALA A 346 15.15 11.37 -1.41
C ALA A 346 14.83 11.67 -2.89
N ARG A 347 14.91 10.67 -3.75
CA ARG A 347 14.51 10.82 -5.15
C ARG A 347 13.01 10.61 -5.25
N SER A 348 12.32 11.52 -5.93
CA SER A 348 10.90 11.39 -6.25
C SER A 348 10.69 10.65 -7.56
N GLY A 349 9.69 9.76 -7.61
CA GLY A 349 9.22 9.11 -8.83
C GLY A 349 8.45 10.05 -9.77
N ARG A 350 8.06 11.24 -9.28
CA ARG A 350 7.23 12.23 -10.00
C ARG A 350 5.89 11.63 -10.45
N GLY A 351 5.24 10.89 -9.55
CA GLY A 351 3.97 10.22 -9.82
C GLY A 351 2.87 11.17 -10.30
N ALA A 352 2.13 10.78 -11.33
CA ALA A 352 1.05 11.58 -11.90
C ALA A 352 -0.08 11.83 -10.88
N ASP A 353 -0.33 10.86 -10.00
CA ASP A 353 -1.30 10.97 -8.92
C ASP A 353 -0.89 12.02 -7.88
N ARG A 354 0.41 12.11 -7.53
CA ARG A 354 0.94 13.11 -6.60
C ARG A 354 0.74 14.54 -7.12
N ALA A 355 0.96 14.76 -8.42
CA ALA A 355 0.73 16.04 -9.06
C ALA A 355 -0.77 16.44 -9.04
N LEU A 356 -1.67 15.48 -9.30
CA LEU A 356 -3.11 15.71 -9.24
C LEU A 356 -3.58 16.05 -7.82
N LEU A 357 -3.06 15.36 -6.80
CA LEU A 357 -3.36 15.68 -5.40
C LEU A 357 -2.86 17.07 -5.02
N ALA A 358 -1.61 17.40 -5.33
CA ALA A 358 -1.03 18.71 -5.02
C ALA A 358 -1.89 19.84 -5.62
N ASN A 359 -2.31 19.69 -6.88
CA ASN A 359 -3.21 20.63 -7.54
C ASN A 359 -4.59 20.67 -6.87
N GLY A 360 -5.15 19.51 -6.49
CA GLY A 360 -6.42 19.41 -5.79
C GLY A 360 -6.43 20.16 -4.45
N TYR A 361 -5.41 19.93 -3.61
CA TYR A 361 -5.25 20.65 -2.34
C TYR A 361 -4.98 22.14 -2.54
N ALA A 362 -4.15 22.53 -3.52
CA ALA A 362 -3.91 23.94 -3.82
C ALA A 362 -5.17 24.68 -4.30
N SER A 363 -6.04 24.02 -5.08
CA SER A 363 -7.34 24.59 -5.47
C SER A 363 -8.33 24.61 -4.30
N LEU A 364 -8.34 23.61 -3.42
CA LEU A 364 -9.16 23.61 -2.21
C LEU A 364 -8.83 24.81 -1.32
N LEU A 365 -7.54 25.04 -1.05
CA LEU A 365 -7.05 26.17 -0.24
C LEU A 365 -7.34 27.54 -0.85
N ARG A 366 -7.58 27.61 -2.16
CA ARG A 366 -8.01 28.82 -2.87
C ARG A 366 -9.54 28.97 -2.95
N GLY A 367 -10.31 28.01 -2.43
CA GLY A 367 -11.77 27.98 -2.53
C GLY A 367 -12.32 27.54 -3.89
N GLU A 368 -11.47 27.03 -4.79
CA GLU A 368 -11.84 26.57 -6.13
C GLU A 368 -12.40 25.14 -6.09
N LEU A 369 -13.57 24.95 -5.45
CA LEU A 369 -14.07 23.62 -5.08
C LEU A 369 -14.27 22.65 -6.25
N GLU A 370 -14.78 23.11 -7.40
CA GLU A 370 -14.98 22.23 -8.56
C GLU A 370 -13.66 21.75 -9.15
N THR A 371 -12.66 22.64 -9.22
CA THR A 371 -11.29 22.29 -9.67
C THR A 371 -10.64 21.32 -8.69
N ALA A 372 -10.81 21.54 -7.39
CA ALA A 372 -10.31 20.64 -6.35
C ALA A 372 -10.93 19.24 -6.46
N ARG A 373 -12.26 19.16 -6.56
CA ARG A 373 -13.00 17.89 -6.75
C ARG A 373 -12.54 17.15 -7.99
N LYS A 374 -12.33 17.86 -9.10
CA LYS A 374 -11.80 17.26 -10.33
C LYS A 374 -10.41 16.68 -10.10
N GLY A 375 -9.50 17.42 -9.48
CA GLY A 375 -8.14 16.95 -9.17
C GLY A 375 -8.13 15.66 -8.33
N PHE A 376 -8.93 15.62 -7.26
CA PHE A 376 -9.06 14.41 -6.43
C PHE A 376 -9.71 13.24 -7.18
N SER A 377 -10.73 13.50 -8.00
CA SER A 377 -11.41 12.46 -8.78
C SER A 377 -10.52 11.88 -9.88
N ASP A 378 -9.76 12.73 -10.59
CA ASP A 378 -8.78 12.30 -11.59
C ASP A 378 -7.67 11.46 -10.95
N CYS A 379 -7.26 11.80 -9.72
CA CYS A 379 -6.31 10.99 -8.96
C CYS A 379 -6.90 9.61 -8.63
N LEU A 380 -8.16 9.55 -8.18
CA LEU A 380 -8.86 8.30 -7.87
C LEU A 380 -9.13 7.44 -9.13
N ALA A 381 -9.06 8.02 -10.32
CA ALA A 381 -9.15 7.25 -11.56
C ALA A 381 -7.96 6.29 -11.75
N TYR A 382 -6.79 6.59 -11.16
CA TYR A 382 -5.65 5.67 -11.13
C TYR A 382 -5.83 4.57 -10.09
N VAL A 383 -6.20 4.95 -8.87
CA VAL A 383 -6.37 4.08 -7.69
C VAL A 383 -7.60 4.53 -6.92
N GLY A 384 -8.71 3.76 -7.05
CA GLY A 384 -10.02 4.18 -6.56
C GLY A 384 -10.18 4.21 -5.04
N ASP A 385 -9.26 3.59 -4.30
CA ASP A 385 -9.22 3.52 -2.85
C ASP A 385 -8.05 4.31 -2.24
N LEU A 386 -7.46 5.23 -3.01
CA LEU A 386 -6.37 6.08 -2.54
C LEU A 386 -6.86 7.02 -1.41
N PRO A 387 -6.33 6.91 -0.17
CA PRO A 387 -6.84 7.64 0.98
C PRO A 387 -6.85 9.16 0.81
N GLU A 388 -5.77 9.74 0.28
CA GLU A 388 -5.59 11.18 0.13
C GLU A 388 -6.60 11.79 -0.84
N GLY A 389 -6.99 11.06 -1.89
CA GLY A 389 -8.02 11.49 -2.82
C GLY A 389 -9.42 11.44 -2.20
N LEU A 390 -9.73 10.38 -1.45
CA LEU A 390 -11.00 10.24 -0.74
C LEU A 390 -11.13 11.28 0.39
N PHE A 391 -10.05 11.53 1.12
CA PHE A 391 -9.98 12.55 2.15
C PHE A 391 -10.13 13.96 1.56
N GLY A 392 -9.42 14.27 0.46
CA GLY A 392 -9.58 15.54 -0.26
C GLY A 392 -11.02 15.79 -0.73
N LEU A 393 -11.71 14.76 -1.25
CA LEU A 393 -13.14 14.86 -1.57
C LEU A 393 -14.00 15.14 -0.34
N ALA A 394 -13.72 14.52 0.81
CA ALA A 394 -14.43 14.79 2.06
C ALA A 394 -14.22 16.24 2.54
N LEU A 395 -13.02 16.81 2.37
CA LEU A 395 -12.78 18.23 2.63
C LEU A 395 -13.57 19.13 1.68
N CYS A 396 -13.64 18.79 0.39
CA CYS A 396 -14.50 19.48 -0.57
C CYS A 396 -16.00 19.39 -0.22
N ASP A 397 -16.45 18.26 0.33
CA ASP A 397 -17.83 18.07 0.81
C ASP A 397 -18.11 19.00 2.00
N LEU A 398 -17.20 19.08 2.98
CA LEU A 398 -17.30 20.03 4.09
C LEU A 398 -17.32 21.48 3.61
N ALA A 399 -16.36 21.86 2.77
CA ALA A 399 -16.26 23.21 2.22
C ALA A 399 -17.47 23.59 1.34
N GLY A 400 -18.08 22.60 0.69
CA GLY A 400 -19.30 22.76 -0.11
C GLY A 400 -20.61 22.77 0.70
N GLY A 401 -20.53 22.58 2.02
CA GLY A 401 -21.69 22.55 2.92
C GLY A 401 -22.43 21.22 2.97
N ASP A 402 -21.79 20.10 2.61
CA ASP A 402 -22.33 18.74 2.72
C ASP A 402 -21.55 17.90 3.74
N PRO A 403 -21.70 18.18 5.05
CA PRO A 403 -21.00 17.41 6.09
C PRO A 403 -21.49 15.95 6.20
N ALA A 404 -22.65 15.61 5.64
CA ALA A 404 -23.17 14.24 5.64
C ALA A 404 -22.36 13.34 4.71
N GLU A 405 -22.13 13.79 3.48
CA GLU A 405 -21.32 13.04 2.51
C GLU A 405 -19.86 12.93 2.97
N ALA A 406 -19.32 14.01 3.56
CA ALA A 406 -17.99 13.98 4.18
C ALA A 406 -17.87 12.89 5.27
N ALA A 407 -18.84 12.83 6.18
CA ALA A 407 -18.85 11.83 7.25
C ALA A 407 -18.93 10.39 6.71
N ILE A 408 -19.69 10.15 5.63
CA ILE A 408 -19.76 8.84 4.96
C ILE A 408 -18.41 8.44 4.36
N ARG A 409 -17.73 9.36 3.67
CA ARG A 409 -16.41 9.09 3.06
C ARG A 409 -15.35 8.79 4.12
N LEU A 410 -15.28 9.62 5.15
CA LEU A 410 -14.34 9.45 6.26
C LEU A 410 -14.63 8.17 7.04
N GLY A 411 -15.91 7.87 7.29
CA GLY A 411 -16.32 6.62 7.91
C GLY A 411 -15.76 5.40 7.17
N ARG A 412 -15.86 5.37 5.83
CA ARG A 412 -15.31 4.27 5.03
C ARG A 412 -13.78 4.15 5.13
N LEU A 413 -13.05 5.26 5.19
CA LEU A 413 -11.60 5.24 5.40
C LEU A 413 -11.26 4.63 6.77
N ILE A 414 -11.92 5.13 7.82
CA ILE A 414 -11.77 4.64 9.20
C ILE A 414 -12.06 3.13 9.29
N GLU A 415 -13.16 2.65 8.71
CA GLU A 415 -13.50 1.21 8.69
C GLU A 415 -12.48 0.37 7.94
N THR A 416 -11.99 0.89 6.83
CA THR A 416 -11.02 0.19 6.00
C THR A 416 -9.74 -0.05 6.79
N ILE A 417 -9.25 0.96 7.51
CA ILE A 417 -8.03 0.85 8.32
C ILE A 417 -8.25 0.00 9.59
N THR A 418 -9.29 0.26 10.35
CA THR A 418 -9.49 -0.36 11.67
C THR A 418 -10.12 -1.75 11.62
N VAL A 419 -10.92 -2.06 10.59
CA VAL A 419 -11.65 -3.35 10.47
C VAL A 419 -11.08 -4.23 9.36
N VAL A 420 -10.84 -3.68 8.18
CA VAL A 420 -10.33 -4.47 7.03
C VAL A 420 -8.85 -4.78 7.24
N HIS A 421 -8.00 -3.77 7.43
CA HIS A 421 -6.58 -3.93 7.76
C HIS A 421 -6.35 -4.40 9.21
N GLY A 422 -7.23 -4.02 10.14
CA GLY A 422 -7.15 -4.44 11.54
C GLY A 422 -6.19 -3.60 12.38
N ALA A 423 -5.95 -2.34 12.00
CA ALA A 423 -5.19 -1.40 12.82
C ALA A 423 -5.91 -1.13 14.14
N GLN A 424 -5.13 -0.74 15.16
CA GLN A 424 -5.69 -0.39 16.47
C GLN A 424 -6.41 0.96 16.45
N ASP A 425 -5.99 1.86 15.58
CA ASP A 425 -6.56 3.20 15.44
C ASP A 425 -6.53 3.65 13.97
N PRO A 426 -7.42 4.57 13.57
CA PRO A 426 -7.45 5.16 12.24
C PRO A 426 -6.37 6.24 12.08
N ASP A 427 -6.27 6.81 10.88
CA ASP A 427 -5.53 8.07 10.67
C ASP A 427 -6.09 9.20 11.56
N PRO A 428 -5.23 9.99 12.25
CA PRO A 428 -5.73 10.95 13.21
C PRO A 428 -6.34 12.17 12.54
N ALA A 429 -5.88 12.51 11.33
CA ALA A 429 -6.51 13.57 10.56
C ALA A 429 -7.88 13.12 10.04
N GLU A 430 -7.99 11.89 9.53
CA GLU A 430 -9.29 11.32 9.12
C GLU A 430 -10.27 11.27 10.29
N TRP A 431 -9.80 10.84 11.47
CA TRP A 431 -10.62 10.82 12.69
C TRP A 431 -11.04 12.22 13.15
N ALA A 432 -10.11 13.17 13.18
CA ALA A 432 -10.41 14.55 13.56
C ALA A 432 -11.46 15.18 12.63
N VAL A 433 -11.29 15.03 11.31
CA VAL A 433 -12.22 15.58 10.33
C VAL A 433 -13.57 14.86 10.37
N TYR A 434 -13.61 13.55 10.71
CA TYR A 434 -14.88 12.84 10.92
C TYR A 434 -15.66 13.41 12.10
N LEU A 435 -15.00 13.64 13.25
CA LEU A 435 -15.61 14.29 14.40
C LEU A 435 -16.09 15.71 14.08
N PHE A 436 -15.31 16.45 13.29
CA PHE A 436 -15.71 17.77 12.80
C PHE A 436 -16.96 17.71 11.92
N ALA A 437 -17.04 16.76 11.00
CA ALA A 437 -18.21 16.54 10.15
C ALA A 437 -19.46 16.22 10.98
N LEU A 438 -19.34 15.39 12.03
CA LEU A 438 -20.43 15.13 12.97
C LEU A 438 -20.90 16.40 13.69
N SER A 439 -19.97 17.24 14.15
CA SER A 439 -20.33 18.53 14.76
C SER A 439 -21.06 19.45 13.77
N ARG A 440 -20.61 19.51 12.51
CA ARG A 440 -21.28 20.27 11.44
C ARG A 440 -22.68 19.75 11.08
N LEU A 441 -23.00 18.51 11.43
CA LEU A 441 -24.35 17.94 11.34
C LEU A 441 -25.23 18.27 12.56
N GLY A 442 -24.74 19.04 13.53
CA GLY A 442 -25.42 19.29 14.80
C GLY A 442 -25.36 18.11 15.77
N ARG A 443 -24.46 17.14 15.55
CA ARG A 443 -24.29 15.94 16.39
C ARG A 443 -23.15 16.10 17.40
N ASP A 444 -23.01 17.28 18.01
CA ASP A 444 -21.92 17.61 18.94
C ASP A 444 -21.82 16.65 20.12
N GLY A 445 -22.97 16.23 20.67
CA GLY A 445 -23.01 15.27 21.77
C GLY A 445 -22.45 13.90 21.38
N GLU A 446 -22.61 13.48 20.13
CA GLU A 446 -22.01 12.25 19.61
C GLU A 446 -20.53 12.44 19.34
N ALA A 447 -20.12 13.54 18.70
CA ALA A 447 -18.72 13.87 18.47
C ALA A 447 -17.91 13.90 19.79
N ARG A 448 -18.46 14.51 20.85
CA ARG A 448 -17.87 14.52 22.20
C ARG A 448 -17.71 13.12 22.78
N ARG A 449 -18.73 12.26 22.69
CA ARG A 449 -18.62 10.87 23.18
C ARG A 449 -17.55 10.07 22.43
N LEU A 450 -17.36 10.36 21.15
CA LEU A 450 -16.41 9.65 20.29
C LEU A 450 -14.99 10.21 20.36
N ALA A 451 -14.79 11.45 20.79
CA ALA A 451 -13.49 12.11 20.75
C ALA A 451 -12.35 11.30 21.42
N ASP A 452 -12.68 10.50 22.45
CA ASP A 452 -11.73 9.68 23.20
C ASP A 452 -11.87 8.17 22.94
N TRP A 453 -12.60 7.78 21.88
CA TRP A 453 -12.74 6.37 21.48
C TRP A 453 -11.39 5.70 21.18
N TYR A 454 -10.45 6.45 20.61
CA TYR A 454 -9.06 6.05 20.42
C TYR A 454 -8.16 6.84 21.40
N PRO A 455 -8.03 6.41 22.67
CA PRO A 455 -7.44 7.24 23.73
C PRO A 455 -5.93 7.48 23.58
N ARG A 456 -5.24 6.63 22.83
CA ARG A 456 -3.80 6.77 22.55
C ARG A 456 -3.50 7.63 21.32
N LEU A 457 -4.53 7.98 20.54
CA LEU A 457 -4.38 8.74 19.31
C LEU A 457 -4.22 10.23 19.64
N SER A 458 -3.07 10.79 19.24
CA SER A 458 -2.68 12.17 19.49
C SER A 458 -2.12 12.81 18.23
N HIS A 459 -2.63 13.98 17.86
CA HIS A 459 -2.25 14.70 16.64
C HIS A 459 -2.79 16.13 16.67
N PRO A 460 -2.11 17.14 16.10
CA PRO A 460 -2.56 18.53 16.12
C PRO A 460 -3.99 18.76 15.60
N ALA A 461 -4.42 18.05 14.55
CA ALA A 461 -5.80 18.15 14.05
C ALA A 461 -6.82 17.67 15.10
N LEU A 462 -6.52 16.57 15.79
CA LEU A 462 -7.42 15.98 16.78
C LEU A 462 -7.47 16.84 18.05
N ASP A 463 -6.33 17.40 18.46
CA ASP A 463 -6.26 18.34 19.59
C ASP A 463 -7.11 19.58 19.33
N TYR A 464 -7.00 20.15 18.12
CA TYR A 464 -7.83 21.29 17.72
C TYR A 464 -9.32 20.95 17.81
N ILE A 465 -9.73 19.79 17.29
CA ILE A 465 -11.13 19.37 17.33
C ILE A 465 -11.60 19.07 18.76
N ARG A 466 -10.79 18.45 19.61
CA ARG A 466 -11.10 18.29 21.04
C ARG A 466 -11.29 19.64 21.71
N GLY A 467 -10.40 20.61 21.47
CA GLY A 467 -10.53 21.97 21.98
C GLY A 467 -11.82 22.65 21.53
N PHE A 468 -12.16 22.52 20.24
CA PHE A 468 -13.40 23.03 19.66
C PHE A 468 -14.65 22.39 20.27
N LEU A 469 -14.65 21.07 20.47
CA LEU A 469 -15.79 20.33 20.99
C LEU A 469 -16.03 20.58 22.48
N PHE A 470 -14.99 20.69 23.30
CA PHE A 470 -15.09 20.67 24.77
C PHE A 470 -14.87 22.02 25.46
N ALA A 471 -14.97 23.15 24.76
CA ALA A 471 -14.75 24.48 25.36
C ALA A 471 -15.83 24.87 26.43
N PRO A 472 -15.44 25.60 27.49
CA PRO A 472 -14.08 26.04 27.82
C PRO A 472 -13.29 24.89 28.47
N PRO A 473 -11.94 24.92 28.43
CA PRO A 473 -11.11 23.72 28.28
C PRO A 473 -11.50 22.64 29.27
N HIS A 474 -12.00 21.52 28.75
CA HIS A 474 -11.86 20.26 29.47
C HIS A 474 -10.42 20.20 29.96
N THR A 475 -10.20 19.90 31.23
CA THR A 475 -8.90 19.43 31.68
C THR A 475 -8.56 18.26 30.77
N ALA A 476 -7.74 18.51 29.74
CA ALA A 476 -7.13 17.45 28.97
C ALA A 476 -6.55 16.52 30.02
N PRO A 477 -6.79 15.19 29.93
CA PRO A 477 -6.15 14.28 30.87
C PRO A 477 -4.67 14.64 30.90
N LYS A 478 -4.10 14.87 32.10
CA LYS A 478 -2.73 15.37 32.31
C LYS A 478 -1.64 14.56 31.59
N THR A 479 -2.02 13.44 30.96
CA THR A 479 -1.21 12.53 30.16
C THR A 479 -1.18 12.83 28.65
N ALA A 480 -2.02 13.74 28.12
CA ALA A 480 -2.09 14.00 26.67
C ALA A 480 -0.83 14.70 26.10
N ASN A 481 -0.12 15.47 26.93
CA ASN A 481 1.14 16.12 26.54
C ASN A 481 2.34 15.15 26.49
N ASP A 482 2.23 13.95 27.06
CA ASP A 482 3.32 12.97 27.14
C ASP A 482 3.20 11.86 26.07
N LEU A 483 2.11 11.81 25.31
CA LEU A 483 1.95 10.81 24.25
C LEU A 483 2.71 11.23 22.98
N PRO A 484 3.46 10.31 22.35
CA PRO A 484 4.10 10.59 21.06
C PRO A 484 3.04 11.00 20.03
N ARG A 485 3.35 12.03 19.25
CA ARG A 485 2.48 12.54 18.20
C ARG A 485 2.47 11.56 17.03
N ARG A 486 1.29 11.04 16.69
CA ARG A 486 1.13 10.10 15.58
C ARG A 486 1.07 10.86 14.26
N LEU A 487 1.90 10.46 13.29
CA LEU A 487 1.95 11.07 11.96
C LEU A 487 0.71 10.74 11.12
N SER A 488 0.22 11.66 10.31
CA SER A 488 -0.84 11.41 9.34
C SER A 488 -0.27 11.27 7.92
N ILE A 489 -0.83 10.37 7.12
CA ILE A 489 -0.51 10.30 5.67
C ILE A 489 -0.93 11.56 4.91
N HIS A 490 -1.78 12.41 5.51
CA HIS A 490 -2.28 13.66 4.93
C HIS A 490 -1.41 14.88 5.27
N ASP A 491 -0.43 14.74 6.17
CA ASP A 491 0.40 15.86 6.64
C ASP A 491 1.15 16.55 5.51
N GLY A 492 1.66 15.79 4.54
CA GLY A 492 2.43 16.32 3.41
C GLY A 492 1.64 17.20 2.43
N PHE A 493 0.31 17.16 2.49
CA PHE A 493 -0.56 17.93 1.60
C PHE A 493 -1.27 19.09 2.30
N VAL A 494 -1.59 18.91 3.59
CA VAL A 494 -2.36 19.89 4.35
C VAL A 494 -1.46 20.85 5.12
N VAL A 495 -0.35 20.36 5.67
CA VAL A 495 0.56 21.19 6.48
C VAL A 495 1.63 21.76 5.57
N THR A 496 1.63 23.09 5.46
CA THR A 496 2.71 23.85 4.81
C THR A 496 3.50 24.61 5.86
N LYS A 497 4.67 25.14 5.51
CA LYS A 497 5.45 26.01 6.43
C LYS A 497 4.66 27.22 6.96
N ALA A 498 3.59 27.63 6.25
CA ALA A 498 2.80 28.81 6.58
C ALA A 498 1.41 28.51 7.15
N ARG A 499 0.90 27.28 7.02
CA ARG A 499 -0.45 26.89 7.45
C ARG A 499 -0.47 25.48 8.04
N GLY A 500 -1.10 25.33 9.20
CA GLY A 500 -1.28 24.05 9.88
C GLY A 500 -2.72 23.54 9.84
N TRP A 501 -2.95 22.39 10.50
CA TRP A 501 -4.28 21.78 10.63
C TRP A 501 -5.33 22.71 11.26
N ALA A 502 -4.92 23.52 12.24
CA ALA A 502 -5.81 24.48 12.89
C ALA A 502 -6.35 25.54 11.92
N ASP A 503 -5.50 26.05 11.01
CA ASP A 503 -5.89 27.05 10.03
C ASP A 503 -6.90 26.48 9.04
N LEU A 504 -6.64 25.29 8.50
CA LEU A 504 -7.57 24.61 7.59
C LEU A 504 -8.93 24.38 8.25
N LEU A 505 -8.94 23.85 9.48
CA LEU A 505 -10.20 23.56 10.19
C LEU A 505 -10.95 24.84 10.58
N THR A 506 -10.22 25.92 10.87
CA THR A 506 -10.80 27.26 11.08
C THR A 506 -11.45 27.77 9.81
N GLU A 507 -10.75 27.74 8.67
CA GLU A 507 -11.29 28.15 7.36
C GLU A 507 -12.55 27.34 7.01
N LEU A 508 -12.50 26.01 7.15
CA LEU A 508 -13.66 25.14 6.92
C LEU A 508 -14.84 25.46 7.85
N SER A 509 -14.59 25.95 9.07
CA SER A 509 -15.66 26.36 9.99
C SER A 509 -16.34 27.67 9.60
N GLN A 510 -15.62 28.55 8.88
CA GLN A 510 -16.09 29.86 8.44
C GLN A 510 -16.87 29.78 7.12
N LEU A 511 -16.63 28.74 6.31
CA LEU A 511 -17.38 28.52 5.08
C LEU A 511 -18.86 28.23 5.42
N GLN A 512 -19.74 29.13 4.96
CA GLN A 512 -21.17 28.97 5.18
C GLN A 512 -21.67 27.73 4.44
N PRO A 513 -22.52 26.88 5.07
CA PRO A 513 -23.19 25.81 4.35
C PRO A 513 -23.97 26.44 3.19
N ARG A 514 -24.00 25.76 2.03
CA ARG A 514 -24.90 26.17 0.95
C ARG A 514 -26.30 26.32 1.55
N SER A 515 -26.76 27.57 1.69
CA SER A 515 -28.14 27.85 2.07
C SER A 515 -29.00 27.02 1.15
N SER A 516 -29.90 26.22 1.74
CA SER A 516 -30.93 25.48 1.02
C SER A 516 -31.39 26.33 -0.17
N ARG A 517 -31.04 25.91 -1.39
CA ARG A 517 -31.60 26.50 -2.61
C ARG A 517 -33.10 26.54 -2.35
N SER A 518 -33.65 27.75 -2.28
CA SER A 518 -35.09 27.98 -2.21
C SER A 518 -35.73 27.10 -3.26
N VAL A 519 -36.36 26.00 -2.82
CA VAL A 519 -37.20 25.19 -3.69
C VAL A 519 -38.30 26.14 -4.14
N PRO A 520 -38.47 26.41 -5.45
CA PRO A 520 -39.63 27.15 -5.91
C PRO A 520 -40.86 26.42 -5.38
N ALA A 521 -41.70 27.11 -4.61
CA ALA A 521 -42.94 26.57 -4.09
C ALA A 521 -43.81 26.10 -5.27
N GLY A 522 -43.75 24.81 -5.61
CA GLY A 522 -44.38 24.32 -6.81
C GLY A 522 -43.88 22.96 -7.32
N SER A 523 -43.63 21.98 -6.45
CA SER A 523 -43.75 20.57 -6.86
C SER A 523 -43.91 19.67 -5.63
N GLY A 524 -45.09 19.06 -5.50
CA GLY A 524 -45.47 18.19 -4.40
C GLY A 524 -44.76 16.84 -4.40
N ARG A 525 -43.45 16.82 -4.15
CA ARG A 525 -42.73 15.60 -3.74
C ARG A 525 -41.96 15.89 -2.45
N ALA A 526 -42.38 15.23 -1.38
CA ALA A 526 -41.67 15.25 -0.10
C ALA A 526 -40.19 14.87 -0.30
N PRO A 527 -39.24 15.55 0.38
CA PRO A 527 -37.82 15.40 0.11
C PRO A 527 -37.32 14.02 0.50
N ALA A 528 -36.52 13.40 -0.38
CA ALA A 528 -35.87 12.09 -0.16
C ALA A 528 -34.94 12.05 1.08
N VAL A 529 -34.66 13.21 1.68
CA VAL A 529 -33.88 13.40 2.91
C VAL A 529 -34.57 12.75 4.12
N SER A 530 -35.90 12.79 4.23
CA SER A 530 -36.60 12.26 5.42
C SER A 530 -36.59 10.73 5.53
N ARG A 531 -36.61 10.01 4.39
CA ARG A 531 -36.51 8.54 4.37
C ARG A 531 -35.11 8.03 4.67
N ARG A 532 -34.06 8.71 4.20
CA ARG A 532 -32.66 8.34 4.51
C ARG A 532 -32.31 8.60 5.97
N ALA A 533 -32.76 9.71 6.53
CA ALA A 533 -32.58 10.03 7.95
C ALA A 533 -33.26 9.00 8.87
N ALA A 534 -34.52 8.64 8.60
CA ALA A 534 -35.25 7.65 9.40
C ALA A 534 -34.63 6.23 9.35
N VAL A 535 -34.15 5.79 8.18
CA VAL A 535 -33.45 4.50 8.04
C VAL A 535 -32.09 4.51 8.74
N ALA A 536 -31.39 5.65 8.75
CA ALA A 536 -30.14 5.82 9.49
C ALA A 536 -30.38 5.72 11.01
N THR A 537 -31.46 6.31 11.53
CA THR A 537 -31.83 6.24 12.96
C THR A 537 -32.14 4.80 13.40
N VAL A 538 -32.88 4.02 12.61
CA VAL A 538 -33.18 2.60 12.94
C VAL A 538 -31.91 1.75 12.91
N ARG A 539 -31.04 1.93 11.92
CA ARG A 539 -29.75 1.23 11.86
C ARG A 539 -28.85 1.55 13.05
N GLN A 540 -28.80 2.81 13.46
CA GLN A 540 -28.02 3.26 14.61
C GLN A 540 -28.55 2.67 15.92
N LEU A 541 -29.88 2.63 16.11
CA LEU A 541 -30.50 1.96 17.27
C LEU A 541 -30.18 0.47 17.32
N LEU A 542 -30.27 -0.23 16.18
CA LEU A 542 -29.90 -1.64 16.08
C LEU A 542 -28.41 -1.87 16.35
N ALA A 543 -27.54 -0.98 15.87
CA ALA A 543 -26.10 -1.06 16.12
C ALA A 543 -25.79 -0.88 17.61
N HIS A 544 -26.37 0.11 18.27
CA HIS A 544 -26.24 0.31 19.72
C HIS A 544 -26.78 -0.87 20.53
N ALA A 545 -27.96 -1.40 20.16
CA ALA A 545 -28.52 -2.58 20.83
C ALA A 545 -27.61 -3.81 20.67
N THR A 546 -27.02 -4.00 19.48
CA THR A 546 -26.06 -5.08 19.20
C THR A 546 -24.78 -4.90 20.01
N GLU A 547 -24.24 -3.68 20.11
CA GLU A 547 -23.08 -3.38 20.93
C GLU A 547 -23.33 -3.63 22.43
N PHE A 548 -24.48 -3.18 22.94
CA PHE A 548 -24.88 -3.38 24.33
C PHE A 548 -25.03 -4.86 24.67
N THR A 549 -25.69 -5.62 23.79
CA THR A 549 -25.88 -7.08 23.95
C THR A 549 -24.55 -7.84 23.91
N LEU A 550 -23.66 -7.54 22.96
CA LEU A 550 -22.31 -8.16 22.91
C LEU A 550 -21.52 -7.87 24.19
N THR A 551 -21.59 -6.64 24.70
CA THR A 551 -20.90 -6.24 25.93
C THR A 551 -21.47 -6.96 27.15
N ARG A 552 -22.79 -7.00 27.30
CA ARG A 552 -23.47 -7.69 28.41
C ARG A 552 -23.25 -9.21 28.38
N ALA A 553 -23.12 -9.79 27.19
CA ALA A 553 -22.84 -11.21 27.01
C ALA A 553 -21.35 -11.58 27.17
N GLY A 554 -20.46 -10.60 27.42
CA GLY A 554 -19.02 -10.85 27.51
C GLY A 554 -18.35 -11.20 26.16
N LEU A 555 -19.03 -11.00 25.04
CA LEU A 555 -18.56 -11.32 23.69
C LEU A 555 -17.78 -10.16 23.07
N THR A 556 -16.90 -9.53 23.85
CA THR A 556 -16.15 -8.34 23.44
C THR A 556 -15.23 -8.60 22.26
N ALA A 557 -14.74 -9.84 22.08
CA ALA A 557 -13.93 -10.26 20.93
C ALA A 557 -14.68 -10.16 19.58
N LEU A 558 -16.02 -10.11 19.59
CA LEU A 558 -16.83 -9.95 18.38
C LEU A 558 -17.13 -8.47 18.05
N ARG A 559 -16.75 -7.53 18.93
CA ARG A 559 -16.94 -6.10 18.68
C ARG A 559 -15.95 -5.62 17.60
N PRO A 560 -16.44 -4.96 16.54
CA PRO A 560 -15.58 -4.26 15.60
C PRO A 560 -14.78 -3.16 16.29
N ASN A 561 -13.58 -2.87 15.80
CA ASN A 561 -12.79 -1.73 16.26
C ASN A 561 -13.27 -0.41 15.63
N VAL A 562 -14.58 -0.17 15.68
CA VAL A 562 -15.24 1.06 15.21
C VAL A 562 -16.47 1.33 16.07
N PRO A 563 -16.82 2.59 16.35
CA PRO A 563 -18.04 2.91 17.08
C PRO A 563 -19.30 2.59 16.27
N SER A 564 -20.41 2.38 16.96
CA SER A 564 -21.70 2.08 16.35
C SER A 564 -22.44 3.35 15.89
N THR A 565 -21.87 4.07 14.91
CA THR A 565 -22.50 5.26 14.30
C THR A 565 -23.22 4.90 13.01
N GLY A 566 -24.06 5.80 12.48
CA GLY A 566 -24.80 5.55 11.23
C GLY A 566 -23.93 5.47 9.98
N GLU A 567 -22.77 6.11 10.00
CA GLU A 567 -21.81 6.18 8.89
C GLU A 567 -20.86 4.97 8.85
N LEU A 568 -20.77 4.24 9.96
CA LEU A 568 -19.96 3.05 10.12
C LEU A 568 -20.89 1.83 10.08
N ASP A 569 -20.63 0.87 9.19
CA ASP A 569 -21.41 -0.35 8.98
C ASP A 569 -21.17 -1.39 10.10
N TYR A 570 -21.42 -0.98 11.34
CA TYR A 570 -21.13 -1.72 12.58
C TYR A 570 -21.73 -3.14 12.56
N LEU A 571 -23.01 -3.28 12.18
CA LEU A 571 -23.69 -4.58 12.12
C LEU A 571 -23.03 -5.54 11.13
N ARG A 572 -22.65 -5.04 9.94
CA ARG A 572 -21.94 -5.84 8.95
C ARG A 572 -20.56 -6.24 9.45
N ASN A 573 -19.89 -5.35 10.18
CA ASN A 573 -18.60 -5.65 10.78
C ASN A 573 -18.70 -6.68 11.91
N VAL A 574 -19.76 -6.66 12.73
CA VAL A 574 -20.07 -7.74 13.70
C VAL A 574 -20.24 -9.08 12.97
N VAL A 575 -21.04 -9.10 11.89
CA VAL A 575 -21.20 -10.33 11.07
C VAL A 575 -19.87 -10.79 10.49
N ARG A 576 -19.00 -9.87 10.07
CA ARG A 576 -17.65 -10.19 9.60
C ARG A 576 -16.78 -10.80 10.70
N GLN A 577 -16.83 -10.27 11.92
CA GLN A 577 -16.08 -10.84 13.06
C GLN A 577 -16.60 -12.22 13.46
N VAL A 578 -17.92 -12.40 13.49
CA VAL A 578 -18.54 -13.73 13.72
C VAL A 578 -18.08 -14.72 12.65
N ARG A 579 -18.09 -14.32 11.37
CA ARG A 579 -17.56 -15.17 10.30
C ARG A 579 -16.09 -15.49 10.50
N ARG A 580 -15.24 -14.50 10.83
CA ARG A 580 -13.82 -14.73 11.11
C ARG A 580 -13.62 -15.73 12.25
N ALA A 581 -14.35 -15.58 13.35
CA ALA A 581 -14.32 -16.51 14.49
C ALA A 581 -14.73 -17.94 14.09
N ILE A 582 -15.77 -18.08 13.25
CA ILE A 582 -16.22 -19.38 12.70
C ILE A 582 -15.21 -19.96 11.70
N TYR A 583 -14.54 -19.14 10.90
CA TYR A 583 -13.54 -19.60 9.94
C TYR A 583 -12.21 -19.98 10.58
N LYS A 584 -11.90 -19.45 11.78
CA LYS A 584 -10.78 -19.91 12.61
C LYS A 584 -10.99 -21.31 13.22
N THR A 585 -12.17 -21.93 13.04
CA THR A 585 -12.41 -23.32 13.46
C THR A 585 -12.06 -24.32 12.34
N PRO A 586 -11.28 -25.39 12.59
CA PRO A 586 -10.72 -26.29 11.56
C PRO A 586 -11.72 -26.94 10.60
N PHE A 587 -12.98 -27.08 11.00
CA PHE A 587 -14.05 -27.72 10.23
C PHE A 587 -14.51 -26.90 9.00
N TRP A 588 -14.43 -25.57 9.08
CA TRP A 588 -15.03 -24.69 8.07
C TRP A 588 -14.13 -24.37 6.88
N SER A 589 -12.80 -24.49 7.03
CA SER A 589 -11.86 -24.40 5.90
C SER A 589 -12.16 -25.50 4.88
N LEU A 590 -12.37 -26.73 5.34
CA LEU A 590 -12.74 -27.88 4.51
C LEU A 590 -14.07 -27.68 3.78
N ALA A 591 -15.09 -27.15 4.46
CA ALA A 591 -16.43 -26.94 3.89
C ALA A 591 -16.47 -25.76 2.89
N ALA A 592 -15.73 -24.69 3.17
CA ALA A 592 -15.60 -23.55 2.27
C ALA A 592 -14.86 -23.92 0.98
N ASP A 593 -13.81 -24.74 1.10
CA ASP A 593 -13.08 -25.31 -0.03
C ASP A 593 -13.96 -26.20 -0.90
N THR A 594 -14.77 -27.06 -0.27
CA THR A 594 -15.70 -27.95 -0.98
C THR A 594 -16.76 -27.15 -1.76
N ARG A 595 -17.34 -26.10 -1.17
CA ARG A 595 -18.31 -25.23 -1.87
C ARG A 595 -17.68 -24.48 -3.05
N ARG A 596 -16.46 -23.96 -2.89
CA ARG A 596 -15.78 -23.23 -3.98
C ARG A 596 -15.31 -24.18 -5.09
N PHE A 597 -14.85 -25.37 -4.76
CA PHE A 597 -14.55 -26.42 -5.74
C PHE A 597 -15.78 -26.81 -6.57
N LEU A 598 -16.93 -27.00 -5.92
CA LEU A 598 -18.20 -27.29 -6.60
C LEU A 598 -18.65 -26.14 -7.51
N LYS A 599 -18.47 -24.88 -7.08
CA LYS A 599 -18.77 -23.70 -7.91
C LYS A 599 -17.86 -23.64 -9.16
N ALA A 600 -16.55 -23.80 -8.99
CA ALA A 600 -15.61 -23.81 -10.11
C ALA A 600 -15.87 -24.97 -11.10
N ARG A 601 -16.29 -26.14 -10.60
CA ARG A 601 -16.69 -27.28 -11.43
C ARG A 601 -17.96 -26.99 -12.24
N ARG A 602 -18.92 -26.27 -11.66
CA ARG A 602 -20.15 -25.85 -12.34
C ARG A 602 -19.85 -24.84 -13.46
N GLU A 603 -19.01 -23.84 -13.17
CA GLU A 603 -18.58 -22.85 -14.16
C GLU A 603 -17.79 -23.48 -15.32
N ARG A 604 -16.93 -24.48 -15.06
CA ARG A 604 -16.27 -25.25 -16.13
C ARG A 604 -17.28 -25.99 -17.02
N ARG A 605 -18.29 -26.63 -16.44
CA ARG A 605 -19.34 -27.32 -17.21
C ARG A 605 -20.13 -26.37 -18.09
N GLU A 606 -20.42 -25.17 -17.60
CA GLU A 606 -21.10 -24.14 -18.39
C GLU A 606 -20.22 -23.60 -19.53
N LEU A 607 -18.92 -23.46 -19.30
CA LEU A 607 -17.97 -23.08 -20.34
C LEU A 607 -17.86 -24.14 -21.45
N PHE A 608 -17.71 -25.42 -21.09
CA PHE A 608 -17.66 -26.52 -22.07
C PHE A 608 -18.95 -26.61 -22.89
N ARG A 609 -20.13 -26.45 -22.26
CA ARG A 609 -21.40 -26.40 -23.00
C ARG A 609 -21.48 -25.23 -23.99
N ARG A 610 -20.90 -24.07 -23.65
CA ARG A 610 -20.87 -22.92 -24.56
C ARG A 610 -19.91 -23.12 -25.73
N VAL A 611 -18.78 -23.78 -25.50
CA VAL A 611 -17.81 -24.12 -26.55
C VAL A 611 -18.38 -25.20 -27.48
N ASP A 612 -19.02 -26.25 -26.93
CA ASP A 612 -19.68 -27.29 -27.72
C ASP A 612 -20.86 -26.75 -28.54
N ALA A 613 -21.58 -25.73 -28.03
CA ALA A 613 -22.65 -25.06 -28.77
C ALA A 613 -22.09 -24.21 -29.92
N ALA A 614 -21.00 -23.47 -29.68
CA ALA A 614 -20.34 -22.64 -30.69
C ALA A 614 -19.58 -23.43 -31.76
N GLN A 615 -19.29 -24.73 -31.53
CA GLN A 615 -18.71 -25.63 -32.53
C GLN A 615 -19.76 -26.39 -33.36
N LYS A 616 -21.04 -26.30 -32.98
CA LYS A 616 -22.17 -26.92 -33.68
C LYS A 616 -22.96 -25.94 -34.55
N GLU A 617 -22.79 -24.64 -34.34
CA GLU A 617 -23.12 -23.56 -35.29
C GLU A 617 -21.98 -23.38 -36.29
#